data_AF-A0A816UGJ7-F1
#
_entry.id   AF-A0A816UGJ7-F1
#
_cell.length_a   1.000
_cell.length_b   1.000
_cell.length_c   1.000
_cell.angle_alpha   90.00
_cell.angle_beta   90.00
_cell.angle_gamma   90.00
#
_symmetry.space_group_name_H-M   'P 1'
#
loop_
_entity.id
_entity.type
_entity.pdbx_description
1 polymer ?
#
loop_
_entity_poly.entity_id
_entity_poly.type
_entity_poly.pdbx_seq_one_letter_code
_entity_poly.pdbx_strand_id
1 'polypeptide(L)'
;VRIVPTSTINVYQLQRKSVRFDTNDEVDEDEEEDKRSKRRIGYASGCCCTSSNGFTKLGLALMITGVLFLVIVAAIIPLVFILKNNAGNKQFNLTKIVTTNEFDIIYGFSLTLGSNQSSSSSNVNVPKRLGIYYGWPSLVQGVQGNLTAAISIFSQFDLVVFGDGIASPSHGDHTNTQTIIQSLNNLGKLTFGYIDLGVTTQNLTILQMQTTVDEWAAMGINGILWDDAGYDYNVSRSRQNTMISYCHSLNLRVMMNAWNPDDVMSGSPMLLGSDDIYLLESYLISNGNYQSLAAWKIKADKCLS
;
A
#
# COMPACT_ATOMS: atom_id res chain seq x y z
N VAL A 1 10.57 -8.48 0.11
CA VAL A 1 9.68 -9.65 0.17
C VAL A 1 10.19 -10.67 -0.84
N ARG A 2 10.44 -11.92 -0.41
CA ARG A 2 10.94 -13.02 -1.25
C ARG A 2 9.74 -13.88 -1.65
N ILE A 3 9.53 -14.08 -2.95
CA ILE A 3 8.46 -14.94 -3.48
C ILE A 3 9.11 -16.25 -3.91
N VAL A 4 8.60 -17.37 -3.43
CA VAL A 4 8.92 -18.73 -3.91
C VAL A 4 7.70 -19.20 -4.72
N PRO A 5 7.87 -19.80 -5.92
CA PRO A 5 6.74 -20.13 -6.77
C PRO A 5 6.17 -21.51 -6.43
N THR A 6 4.94 -21.53 -5.92
CA THR A 6 3.86 -22.51 -6.19
C THR A 6 2.61 -22.01 -5.45
N SER A 7 1.48 -21.82 -6.15
CA SER A 7 0.14 -21.48 -5.60
C SER A 7 0.10 -20.46 -4.45
N THR A 8 0.67 -19.27 -4.65
CA THR A 8 0.95 -18.32 -3.56
C THR A 8 -0.24 -17.39 -3.26
N ILE A 9 -0.76 -17.45 -2.03
CA ILE A 9 -1.71 -16.47 -1.45
C ILE A 9 -1.00 -15.13 -1.26
N ASN A 10 -1.68 -14.01 -1.52
CA ASN A 10 -1.11 -12.69 -1.31
C ASN A 10 -1.16 -12.31 0.19
N VAL A 11 -0.01 -11.94 0.77
CA VAL A 11 0.08 -11.47 2.17
C VAL A 11 0.27 -9.96 2.20
N TYR A 12 -0.57 -9.26 2.97
CA TYR A 12 -0.51 -7.80 3.12
C TYR A 12 -0.05 -7.43 4.53
N GLN A 13 0.76 -6.37 4.61
CA GLN A 13 1.23 -5.81 5.86
C GLN A 13 0.54 -4.46 6.10
N LEU A 14 -0.14 -4.33 7.24
CA LEU A 14 -0.64 -3.03 7.70
C LEU A 14 0.53 -2.21 8.27
N GLN A 15 0.83 -1.09 7.64
CA GLN A 15 1.53 0.00 8.31
C GLN A 15 0.46 0.95 8.89
N ARG A 16 0.14 0.81 10.18
CA ARG A 16 -0.74 1.77 10.86
C ARG A 16 -0.05 3.13 10.91
N LYS A 17 -0.61 4.13 10.24
CA LYS A 17 -0.47 5.52 10.65
C LYS A 17 -1.61 5.79 11.63
N SER A 18 -1.32 5.72 12.92
CA SER A 18 -2.30 6.07 13.96
C SER A 18 -2.67 7.55 13.79
N VAL A 19 -3.93 7.81 13.44
CA VAL A 19 -4.57 9.10 13.65
C VAL A 19 -5.43 8.90 14.89
N ARG A 20 -5.02 9.51 16.01
CA ARG A 20 -5.81 9.56 17.24
C ARG A 20 -6.98 10.49 16.97
N PHE A 21 -8.20 10.00 17.17
CA PHE A 21 -9.38 10.83 17.27
C PHE A 21 -9.72 10.89 18.77
N ASP A 22 -9.54 12.07 19.37
CA ASP A 22 -10.17 12.39 20.66
C ASP A 22 -11.66 12.54 20.38
N THR A 23 -12.45 11.56 20.77
CA THR A 23 -13.90 11.75 20.94
C THR A 23 -14.12 12.22 22.38
N ASN A 24 -13.95 13.52 22.60
CA ASN A 24 -14.54 14.19 23.75
C ASN A 24 -16.00 14.45 23.42
N ASP A 25 -16.86 13.46 23.63
CA ASP A 25 -18.29 13.68 23.83
C ASP A 25 -18.61 13.17 25.24
N GLU A 26 -18.30 14.02 26.23
CA GLU A 26 -18.98 13.98 27.52
C GLU A 26 -20.46 14.30 27.24
N VAL A 27 -21.32 13.32 27.51
CA VAL A 27 -22.76 13.50 27.51
C VAL A 27 -23.10 14.15 28.85
N ASP A 28 -23.26 15.46 28.85
CA ASP A 28 -23.93 16.18 29.94
C ASP A 28 -25.43 15.88 29.84
N GLU A 29 -25.90 15.02 30.75
CA GLU A 29 -27.29 15.02 31.19
C GLU A 29 -27.48 16.28 32.06
N ASP A 30 -28.41 17.17 31.66
CA ASP A 30 -29.35 17.88 32.55
C ASP A 30 -30.18 18.91 31.74
N GLU A 31 -31.49 18.97 32.07
CA GLU A 31 -32.41 20.14 32.17
C GLU A 31 -32.17 21.40 31.28
N GLU A 32 -33.12 22.14 30.70
CA GLU A 32 -34.57 22.35 30.85
C GLU A 32 -35.02 23.34 29.75
N GLU A 33 -36.34 23.52 29.63
CA GLU A 33 -37.08 24.76 29.32
C GLU A 33 -36.49 26.03 28.62
N ASP A 34 -37.29 26.50 27.65
CA ASP A 34 -37.87 27.85 27.54
C ASP A 34 -37.02 29.12 27.19
N LYS A 35 -37.47 29.75 26.08
CA LYS A 35 -37.52 31.20 25.74
C LYS A 35 -36.27 32.12 25.78
N ARG A 36 -36.17 32.87 24.66
CA ARG A 36 -35.75 34.29 24.52
C ARG A 36 -34.27 34.64 24.76
N SER A 37 -33.57 35.01 23.68
CA SER A 37 -33.46 36.41 23.19
C SER A 37 -32.14 36.72 22.46
N LYS A 38 -32.32 37.45 21.35
CA LYS A 38 -31.41 38.38 20.65
C LYS A 38 -30.15 38.84 21.43
N ARG A 39 -28.98 38.82 20.75
CA ARG A 39 -28.20 40.04 20.43
C ARG A 39 -27.06 39.82 19.43
N ARG A 40 -26.84 40.85 18.62
CA ARG A 40 -25.84 41.06 17.54
C ARG A 40 -24.45 41.50 18.08
N ILE A 41 -23.50 41.61 17.13
CA ILE A 41 -22.27 42.45 17.01
C ILE A 41 -21.00 41.56 16.96
N GLY A 42 -20.02 41.64 16.04
CA GLY A 42 -19.70 42.52 14.91
C GLY A 42 -18.20 42.93 14.91
N TYR A 43 -17.53 42.87 13.73
CA TYR A 43 -16.23 43.49 13.32
C TYR A 43 -14.91 42.90 13.89
N ALA A 44 -13.70 42.95 13.27
CA ALA A 44 -13.12 43.36 11.97
C ALA A 44 -11.62 42.92 11.96
N SER A 45 -11.05 42.40 10.86
CA SER A 45 -10.13 43.05 9.89
C SER A 45 -8.78 43.60 10.41
N GLY A 46 -7.66 43.18 9.77
CA GLY A 46 -6.34 43.81 9.84
C GLY A 46 -5.36 43.24 8.80
N CYS A 47 -4.58 44.10 8.13
CA CYS A 47 -3.96 43.95 6.80
C CYS A 47 -2.44 44.31 6.81
N CYS A 48 -1.75 44.19 5.65
CA CYS A 48 -0.41 44.69 5.21
C CYS A 48 0.78 43.71 5.23
N CYS A 49 1.85 43.78 4.40
CA CYS A 49 2.15 44.19 3.00
C CYS A 49 3.71 44.12 2.76
N THR A 50 4.15 43.98 1.50
CA THR A 50 5.50 44.27 0.85
C THR A 50 6.73 43.35 1.09
N SER A 51 7.38 42.72 0.08
CA SER A 51 8.35 43.12 -1.01
C SER A 51 9.81 43.35 -0.51
N SER A 52 10.96 43.04 -1.15
CA SER A 52 11.40 43.01 -2.57
C SER A 52 12.83 42.39 -2.78
N ASN A 53 13.09 41.93 -4.02
CA ASN A 53 14.29 41.83 -4.90
C ASN A 53 15.79 41.86 -4.44
N GLY A 54 16.63 41.08 -5.15
CA GLY A 54 18.08 41.34 -5.31
C GLY A 54 18.84 40.36 -6.25
N PHE A 55 19.38 40.86 -7.37
CA PHE A 55 20.06 40.13 -8.45
C PHE A 55 21.54 40.58 -8.59
N THR A 56 22.38 39.71 -9.21
CA THR A 56 23.73 39.90 -9.80
C THR A 56 25.00 39.52 -8.99
N LYS A 57 25.55 38.32 -9.29
CA LYS A 57 26.95 37.93 -9.02
C LYS A 57 27.47 36.79 -9.93
N LEU A 58 27.01 36.69 -11.18
CA LEU A 58 27.24 35.51 -12.06
C LEU A 58 28.32 35.69 -13.15
N GLY A 59 29.02 36.82 -13.23
CA GLY A 59 29.89 37.13 -14.37
C GLY A 59 31.34 36.65 -14.31
N LEU A 60 31.89 36.31 -13.13
CA LEU A 60 33.34 36.15 -12.96
C LEU A 60 33.80 34.73 -12.56
N ALA A 61 32.87 33.82 -12.26
CA ALA A 61 33.19 32.45 -11.82
C ALA A 61 33.39 31.43 -12.97
N LEU A 62 33.09 31.80 -14.22
CA LEU A 62 33.03 30.87 -15.36
C LEU A 62 34.33 30.75 -16.18
N MET A 63 35.33 31.60 -15.97
CA MET A 63 36.59 31.50 -16.73
C MET A 63 37.72 30.74 -16.01
N ILE A 64 37.65 30.56 -14.68
CA ILE A 64 38.71 29.89 -13.91
C ILE A 64 38.51 28.36 -13.86
N THR A 65 37.28 27.86 -14.07
CA THR A 65 36.97 26.43 -14.03
C THR A 65 37.37 25.65 -15.29
N GLY A 66 37.48 26.30 -16.45
CA GLY A 66 37.78 25.63 -17.73
C GLY A 66 39.22 25.13 -17.86
N VAL A 67 40.20 25.91 -17.37
CA VAL A 67 41.63 25.56 -17.50
C VAL A 67 42.05 24.49 -16.50
N LEU A 68 41.41 24.45 -15.31
CA LEU A 68 41.67 23.42 -14.31
C LEU A 68 41.12 22.05 -14.72
N PHE A 69 40.05 22.01 -15.51
CA PHE A 69 39.43 20.75 -15.98
C PHE A 69 40.31 20.00 -17.00
N LEU A 70 41.04 20.73 -17.86
CA LEU A 70 41.89 20.11 -18.89
C LEU A 70 43.16 19.46 -18.33
N VAL A 71 43.74 20.01 -17.26
CA VAL A 71 44.94 19.46 -16.62
C VAL A 71 44.61 18.20 -15.80
N ILE A 72 43.40 18.13 -15.22
CA ILE A 72 42.95 16.96 -14.45
C ILE A 72 42.64 15.77 -15.38
N VAL A 73 42.09 16.00 -16.57
CA VAL A 73 41.78 14.92 -17.53
C VAL A 73 43.05 14.26 -18.07
N ALA A 74 44.13 15.01 -18.31
CA ALA A 74 45.39 14.46 -18.82
C ALA A 74 46.13 13.57 -17.81
N ALA A 75 45.96 13.81 -16.50
CA ALA A 75 46.62 13.03 -15.45
C ALA A 75 45.82 11.79 -14.98
N ILE A 76 44.49 11.80 -15.14
CA ILE A 76 43.62 10.69 -14.68
C ILE A 76 43.62 9.52 -15.68
N ILE A 77 43.78 9.78 -16.97
CA ILE A 77 43.70 8.72 -18.02
C ILE A 77 44.79 7.64 -17.84
N PRO A 78 46.07 7.96 -17.54
CA PRO A 78 47.07 6.93 -17.27
C PRO A 78 46.82 6.17 -15.96
N LEU A 79 46.27 6.84 -14.93
CA LEU A 79 46.04 6.24 -13.61
C LEU A 79 44.89 5.22 -13.61
N VAL A 80 43.84 5.47 -14.42
CA VAL A 80 42.74 4.51 -14.64
C VAL A 80 43.22 3.26 -15.39
N PHE A 81 44.29 3.37 -16.17
CA PHE A 81 44.88 2.24 -16.91
C PHE A 81 45.65 1.27 -15.99
N ILE A 82 46.30 1.78 -14.94
CA ILE A 82 47.07 0.96 -13.99
C ILE A 82 46.16 0.24 -12.98
N LEU A 83 45.03 0.84 -12.58
CA LEU A 83 44.14 0.25 -11.57
C LEU A 83 43.21 -0.85 -12.10
N LYS A 84 43.02 -0.99 -13.42
CA LYS A 84 42.06 -1.96 -14.00
C LYS A 84 42.64 -3.32 -14.42
N ASN A 85 43.96 -3.50 -14.38
CA ASN A 85 44.57 -4.81 -14.69
C ASN A 85 44.46 -5.86 -13.56
N ASN A 86 43.81 -5.53 -12.44
CA ASN A 86 43.54 -6.50 -11.35
C ASN A 86 42.10 -7.06 -11.34
N ALA A 87 41.25 -6.71 -12.32
CA ALA A 87 39.87 -7.19 -12.38
C ALA A 87 39.59 -7.94 -13.69
N GLY A 88 39.81 -9.26 -13.67
CA GLY A 88 39.12 -10.27 -14.48
C GLY A 88 38.92 -10.04 -15.99
N ASN A 89 39.67 -10.80 -16.79
CA ASN A 89 39.40 -11.19 -18.19
C ASN A 89 38.67 -10.16 -19.07
N LYS A 90 39.38 -9.10 -19.46
CA LYS A 90 39.05 -8.31 -20.65
C LYS A 90 40.27 -8.25 -21.56
N GLN A 91 40.21 -8.88 -22.72
CA GLN A 91 41.23 -8.73 -23.76
C GLN A 91 41.01 -7.38 -24.46
N PHE A 92 42.06 -6.57 -24.51
CA PHE A 92 42.11 -5.33 -25.28
C PHE A 92 43.04 -5.54 -26.47
N ASN A 93 42.51 -5.46 -27.69
CA ASN A 93 43.32 -5.50 -28.90
C ASN A 93 43.55 -4.08 -29.42
N LEU A 94 44.82 -3.69 -29.48
CA LEU A 94 45.28 -2.45 -30.09
C LEU A 94 45.63 -2.74 -31.55
N THR A 95 44.85 -2.18 -32.48
CA THR A 95 45.17 -2.26 -33.91
C THR A 95 45.82 -0.95 -34.34
N LYS A 96 47.09 -1.03 -34.78
CA LYS A 96 47.82 0.10 -35.35
C LYS A 96 47.25 0.39 -36.74
N ILE A 97 46.53 1.49 -36.91
CA ILE A 97 46.15 1.98 -38.23
C ILE A 97 47.24 2.95 -38.68
N VAL A 98 47.99 2.59 -39.72
CA VAL A 98 49.00 3.46 -40.34
C VAL A 98 48.37 4.09 -41.56
N THR A 99 48.17 5.40 -41.53
CA THR A 99 47.92 6.18 -42.76
C THR A 99 49.20 6.91 -43.12
N THR A 100 49.65 6.70 -44.36
CA THR A 100 50.75 7.47 -44.94
C THR A 100 50.21 8.85 -45.31
N ASN A 101 50.53 9.86 -44.51
CA ASN A 101 50.83 11.25 -44.86
C ASN A 101 51.23 11.99 -43.58
N GLU A 102 52.27 12.80 -43.67
CA GLU A 102 52.97 13.38 -42.53
C GLU A 102 52.09 14.33 -41.70
N PHE A 103 52.21 14.19 -40.37
CA PHE A 103 51.71 15.09 -39.31
C PHE A 103 50.33 14.87 -38.68
N ASP A 104 49.78 13.65 -38.61
CA ASP A 104 48.77 13.33 -37.57
C ASP A 104 48.78 11.84 -37.18
N ILE A 105 49.14 11.52 -35.93
CA ILE A 105 48.94 10.18 -35.36
C ILE A 105 47.59 10.18 -34.63
N ILE A 106 46.55 9.66 -35.29
CA ILE A 106 45.25 9.43 -34.67
C ILE A 106 45.23 8.01 -34.10
N TYR A 107 45.23 7.88 -32.77
CA TYR A 107 44.93 6.61 -32.11
C TYR A 107 43.40 6.39 -32.12
N GLY A 108 42.92 5.56 -33.04
CA GLY A 108 41.53 5.09 -33.01
C GLY A 108 41.33 4.04 -31.93
N PHE A 109 40.56 4.37 -30.89
CA PHE A 109 40.14 3.40 -29.87
C PHE A 109 38.77 2.86 -30.24
N SER A 110 38.68 1.57 -30.61
CA SER A 110 37.39 0.90 -30.80
C SER A 110 37.12 -0.01 -29.61
N LEU A 111 36.15 0.37 -28.79
CA LEU A 111 35.68 -0.42 -27.66
C LEU A 111 34.52 -1.30 -28.13
N THR A 112 34.80 -2.56 -28.42
CA THR A 112 33.72 -3.55 -28.63
C THR A 112 33.23 -4.03 -27.26
N LEU A 113 32.16 -3.44 -26.75
CA LEU A 113 31.46 -3.94 -25.57
C LEU A 113 30.74 -5.24 -25.97
N GLY A 114 31.26 -6.38 -25.53
CA GLY A 114 30.56 -7.66 -25.65
C GLY A 114 29.23 -7.59 -24.90
N SER A 115 28.12 -7.53 -25.63
CA SER A 115 26.78 -7.64 -25.08
C SER A 115 26.50 -9.09 -24.72
N ASN A 116 26.86 -9.51 -23.51
CA ASN A 116 26.45 -10.82 -22.97
C ASN A 116 26.33 -10.77 -21.46
N GLN A 117 25.30 -10.09 -20.98
CA GLN A 117 24.50 -10.49 -19.82
C GLN A 117 23.13 -9.82 -19.98
N SER A 118 22.14 -10.57 -20.46
CA SER A 118 20.73 -10.21 -20.22
C SER A 118 20.53 -10.24 -18.71
N SER A 119 20.69 -9.10 -18.06
CA SER A 119 20.28 -8.92 -16.67
C SER A 119 18.78 -9.15 -16.62
N SER A 120 18.36 -10.33 -16.16
CA SER A 120 16.97 -10.58 -15.80
C SER A 120 16.60 -9.55 -14.74
N SER A 121 15.83 -8.52 -15.12
CA SER A 121 15.25 -7.58 -14.19
C SER A 121 14.32 -8.38 -13.29
N SER A 122 14.79 -8.76 -12.11
CA SER A 122 13.91 -9.27 -11.07
C SER A 122 12.91 -8.16 -10.79
N ASN A 123 11.67 -8.33 -11.24
CA ASN A 123 10.58 -7.41 -10.94
C ASN A 123 10.54 -7.26 -9.42
N VAL A 124 10.96 -6.09 -8.93
CA VAL A 124 10.86 -5.76 -7.51
C VAL A 124 9.37 -5.61 -7.26
N ASN A 125 8.77 -6.65 -6.67
CA ASN A 125 7.35 -6.62 -6.34
C ASN A 125 7.16 -5.63 -5.19
N VAL A 126 6.60 -4.46 -5.51
CA VAL A 126 6.32 -3.41 -4.51
C VAL A 126 5.08 -3.85 -3.73
N PRO A 127 5.13 -3.90 -2.39
CA PRO A 127 3.96 -4.23 -1.60
C PRO A 127 2.81 -3.26 -1.90
N LYS A 128 1.63 -3.81 -2.13
CA LYS A 128 0.39 -3.05 -2.28
C LYS A 128 -0.01 -2.41 -0.96
N ARG A 129 -0.63 -1.23 -1.04
CA ARG A 129 -1.08 -0.45 0.13
C ARG A 129 -2.50 -0.87 0.52
N LEU A 130 -2.69 -1.27 1.77
CA LEU A 130 -3.98 -1.63 2.34
C LEU A 130 -4.50 -0.52 3.26
N GLY A 131 -5.76 -0.10 3.05
CA GLY A 131 -6.51 0.75 3.97
C GLY A 131 -7.67 -0.02 4.58
N ILE A 132 -7.86 0.06 5.89
CA ILE A 132 -9.02 -0.51 6.59
C ILE A 132 -9.70 0.64 7.33
N TYR A 133 -11.00 0.82 7.11
CA TYR A 133 -11.75 1.91 7.71
C TYR A 133 -13.14 1.46 8.16
N TYR A 134 -13.36 1.51 9.48
CA TYR A 134 -14.59 1.04 10.13
C TYR A 134 -15.58 2.15 10.51
N GLY A 135 -15.29 3.40 10.14
CA GLY A 135 -16.24 4.51 10.26
C GLY A 135 -17.10 4.67 8.99
N TRP A 136 -17.89 5.74 8.94
CA TRP A 136 -18.67 6.13 7.75
C TRP A 136 -17.73 6.65 6.66
N PRO A 137 -17.52 5.93 5.53
CA PRO A 137 -16.55 6.31 4.51
C PRO A 137 -16.73 7.75 3.98
N SER A 138 -17.96 8.28 3.95
CA SER A 138 -18.22 9.67 3.54
C SER A 138 -17.72 10.73 4.53
N LEU A 139 -17.38 10.34 5.75
CA LEU A 139 -16.89 11.22 6.82
C LEU A 139 -15.39 11.05 7.09
N VAL A 140 -14.69 10.24 6.28
CA VAL A 140 -13.26 9.96 6.44
C VAL A 140 -12.45 11.27 6.56
N GLN A 141 -11.60 11.36 7.59
CA GLN A 141 -10.81 12.57 7.88
C GLN A 141 -11.63 13.88 7.96
N GLY A 142 -12.91 13.80 8.36
CA GLY A 142 -13.76 14.97 8.55
C GLY A 142 -14.17 15.66 7.25
N VAL A 143 -14.23 14.94 6.12
CA VAL A 143 -14.66 15.52 4.83
C VAL A 143 -16.17 15.79 4.73
N GLN A 144 -16.94 15.54 5.79
CA GLN A 144 -18.35 15.97 5.95
C GLN A 144 -19.26 15.59 4.77
N GLY A 145 -19.13 14.36 4.24
CA GLY A 145 -19.97 13.88 3.13
C GLY A 145 -19.47 14.27 1.74
N ASN A 146 -18.35 14.99 1.62
CA ASN A 146 -17.75 15.30 0.33
C ASN A 146 -17.13 14.03 -0.30
N LEU A 147 -17.91 13.37 -1.17
CA LEU A 147 -17.52 12.09 -1.78
C LEU A 147 -16.26 12.19 -2.63
N THR A 148 -16.05 13.30 -3.34
CA THR A 148 -14.82 13.50 -4.13
C THR A 148 -13.58 13.51 -3.24
N ALA A 149 -13.66 14.18 -2.08
CA ALA A 149 -12.57 14.20 -1.11
C ALA A 149 -12.37 12.80 -0.48
N ALA A 150 -13.45 12.11 -0.11
CA ALA A 150 -13.38 10.75 0.43
C ALA A 150 -12.72 9.77 -0.57
N ILE A 151 -13.15 9.79 -1.84
CA ILE A 151 -12.55 8.98 -2.92
C ILE A 151 -11.06 9.32 -3.07
N SER A 152 -10.69 10.60 -3.06
CA SER A 152 -9.29 11.02 -3.14
C SER A 152 -8.46 10.44 -2.00
N ILE A 153 -9.00 10.39 -0.77
CA ILE A 153 -8.31 9.80 0.38
C ILE A 153 -8.12 8.29 0.16
N PHE A 154 -9.19 7.56 -0.16
CA PHE A 154 -9.13 6.11 -0.31
C PHE A 154 -8.35 5.65 -1.57
N SER A 155 -8.28 6.48 -2.62
CA SER A 155 -7.53 6.17 -3.85
C SER A 155 -6.02 6.04 -3.65
N GLN A 156 -5.52 6.50 -2.50
CA GLN A 156 -4.13 6.32 -2.07
C GLN A 156 -3.82 4.88 -1.66
N PHE A 157 -4.81 4.01 -1.54
CA PHE A 157 -4.62 2.59 -1.30
C PHE A 157 -4.82 1.81 -2.58
N ASP A 158 -4.27 0.60 -2.62
CA ASP A 158 -4.49 -0.34 -3.72
C ASP A 158 -5.62 -1.32 -3.35
N LEU A 159 -5.83 -1.53 -2.04
CA LEU A 159 -6.94 -2.28 -1.47
C LEU A 159 -7.57 -1.49 -0.31
N VAL A 160 -8.89 -1.48 -0.22
CA VAL A 160 -9.64 -0.81 0.86
C VAL A 160 -10.66 -1.78 1.44
N VAL A 161 -10.71 -1.90 2.77
CA VAL A 161 -11.75 -2.64 3.50
C VAL A 161 -12.66 -1.64 4.20
N PHE A 162 -13.97 -1.79 4.02
CA PHE A 162 -15.01 -1.02 4.72
C PHE A 162 -15.67 -1.85 5.82
N GLY A 163 -16.06 -1.17 6.90
CA GLY A 163 -16.55 -1.79 8.12
C GLY A 163 -17.93 -2.41 8.05
N ASP A 164 -18.23 -3.12 9.14
CA ASP A 164 -19.46 -3.88 9.33
C ASP A 164 -20.74 -3.01 9.25
N GLY A 165 -21.86 -3.63 8.91
CA GLY A 165 -23.20 -3.02 8.88
C GLY A 165 -23.45 -2.05 7.71
N ILE A 166 -22.40 -1.46 7.11
CA ILE A 166 -22.52 -0.50 6.00
C ILE A 166 -23.18 -1.11 4.75
N ALA A 167 -23.05 -2.43 4.56
CA ALA A 167 -23.69 -3.17 3.48
C ALA A 167 -25.21 -3.04 3.50
N SER A 168 -25.82 -2.91 4.69
CA SER A 168 -27.27 -2.85 4.81
C SER A 168 -27.82 -1.61 4.10
N PRO A 169 -28.85 -1.75 3.23
CA PRO A 169 -29.52 -0.60 2.61
C PRO A 169 -30.13 0.39 3.60
N SER A 170 -30.32 -0.02 4.87
CA SER A 170 -30.82 0.83 5.94
C SER A 170 -29.74 1.70 6.61
N HIS A 171 -28.45 1.42 6.36
CA HIS A 171 -27.35 2.17 6.93
C HIS A 171 -27.28 3.58 6.32
N GLY A 172 -27.11 4.60 7.17
CA GLY A 172 -27.15 6.02 6.74
C GLY A 172 -26.08 6.40 5.72
N ASP A 173 -24.96 5.67 5.67
CA ASP A 173 -23.87 5.88 4.69
C ASP A 173 -23.85 4.88 3.53
N HIS A 174 -24.87 4.03 3.39
CA HIS A 174 -24.91 2.97 2.38
C HIS A 174 -24.71 3.51 0.95
N THR A 175 -25.57 4.45 0.53
CA THR A 175 -25.55 5.04 -0.83
C THR A 175 -24.23 5.77 -1.12
N ASN A 176 -23.69 6.47 -0.13
CA ASN A 176 -22.41 7.17 -0.27
C ASN A 176 -21.27 6.17 -0.42
N THR A 177 -21.24 5.12 0.40
CA THR A 177 -20.23 4.06 0.35
C THR A 177 -20.28 3.33 -0.98
N GLN A 178 -21.48 3.02 -1.50
CA GLN A 178 -21.64 2.42 -2.83
C GLN A 178 -21.02 3.31 -3.93
N THR A 179 -21.25 4.63 -3.86
CA THR A 179 -20.66 5.59 -4.81
C THR A 179 -19.12 5.62 -4.71
N ILE A 180 -18.58 5.56 -3.48
CA ILE A 180 -17.13 5.50 -3.24
C ILE A 180 -16.56 4.20 -3.81
N ILE A 181 -17.19 3.05 -3.55
CA ILE A 181 -16.78 1.73 -4.07
C ILE A 181 -16.70 1.73 -5.59
N GLN A 182 -17.77 2.18 -6.26
CA GLN A 182 -17.82 2.23 -7.72
C GLN A 182 -16.70 3.11 -8.30
N SER A 183 -16.44 4.26 -7.67
CA SER A 183 -15.37 5.17 -8.09
C SER A 183 -13.98 4.57 -7.89
N LEU A 184 -13.74 3.89 -6.77
CA LEU A 184 -12.47 3.22 -6.50
C LEU A 184 -12.23 2.05 -7.47
N ASN A 185 -13.26 1.26 -7.77
CA ASN A 185 -13.16 0.16 -8.73
C ASN A 185 -12.85 0.67 -10.15
N ASN A 186 -13.46 1.79 -10.57
CA ASN A 186 -13.16 2.46 -11.84
C ASN A 186 -11.71 2.97 -11.92
N LEU A 187 -11.08 3.22 -10.77
CA LEU A 187 -9.65 3.56 -10.65
C LEU A 187 -8.74 2.32 -10.53
N GLY A 188 -9.29 1.11 -10.69
CA GLY A 188 -8.57 -0.15 -10.59
C GLY A 188 -8.17 -0.54 -9.16
N LYS A 189 -8.84 0.02 -8.15
CA LYS A 189 -8.63 -0.34 -6.74
C LYS A 189 -9.49 -1.53 -6.37
N LEU A 190 -9.03 -2.33 -5.42
CA LEU A 190 -9.85 -3.42 -4.87
C LEU A 190 -10.56 -2.96 -3.60
N THR A 191 -11.85 -3.23 -3.52
CA THR A 191 -12.68 -2.90 -2.36
C THR A 191 -13.20 -4.19 -1.71
N PHE A 192 -13.21 -4.21 -0.38
CA PHE A 192 -13.65 -5.35 0.41
C PHE A 192 -14.67 -4.93 1.46
N GLY A 193 -15.68 -5.76 1.68
CA GLY A 193 -16.61 -5.64 2.79
C GLY A 193 -16.16 -6.47 3.98
N TYR A 194 -16.22 -5.94 5.19
CA TYR A 194 -16.00 -6.68 6.43
C TYR A 194 -17.23 -7.52 6.80
N ILE A 195 -17.02 -8.77 7.22
CA ILE A 195 -18.02 -9.59 7.92
C ILE A 195 -17.30 -10.46 8.97
N ASP A 196 -17.88 -10.59 10.16
CA ASP A 196 -17.43 -11.49 11.21
C ASP A 196 -17.77 -12.96 10.87
N LEU A 197 -16.77 -13.85 10.90
CA LEU A 197 -16.97 -15.30 10.71
C LEU A 197 -17.06 -16.06 12.03
N GLY A 198 -16.63 -15.46 13.14
CA GLY A 198 -16.49 -16.09 14.44
C GLY A 198 -17.79 -16.64 15.01
N VAL A 199 -17.68 -17.72 15.79
CA VAL A 199 -18.80 -18.34 16.52
C VAL A 199 -18.86 -17.83 17.95
N THR A 200 -17.73 -17.42 18.52
CA THR A 200 -17.65 -16.83 19.86
C THR A 200 -17.72 -15.30 19.87
N THR A 201 -17.90 -14.68 18.70
CA THR A 201 -18.00 -13.23 18.51
C THR A 201 -19.43 -12.87 18.09
N GLN A 202 -19.70 -12.42 16.85
CA GLN A 202 -21.07 -12.09 16.43
C GLN A 202 -21.96 -13.33 16.24
N ASN A 203 -21.35 -14.47 15.96
CA ASN A 203 -22.03 -15.76 15.80
C ASN A 203 -23.17 -15.71 14.76
N LEU A 204 -22.93 -15.02 13.64
CA LEU A 204 -23.88 -14.92 12.54
C LEU A 204 -24.21 -16.33 12.01
N THR A 205 -25.48 -16.57 11.71
CA THR A 205 -25.87 -17.78 10.97
C THR A 205 -25.30 -17.74 9.56
N ILE A 206 -25.15 -18.91 8.90
CA ILE A 206 -24.73 -18.97 7.49
C ILE A 206 -25.62 -18.08 6.61
N LEU A 207 -26.94 -18.10 6.83
CA LEU A 207 -27.88 -17.29 6.05
C LEU A 207 -27.69 -15.78 6.25
N GLN A 208 -27.46 -15.33 7.49
CA GLN A 208 -27.17 -13.92 7.76
C GLN A 208 -25.88 -13.47 7.07
N MET A 209 -24.82 -14.27 7.16
CA MET A 209 -23.58 -13.97 6.45
C MET A 209 -23.78 -13.93 4.93
N GLN A 210 -24.51 -14.88 4.35
CA GLN A 210 -24.83 -14.88 2.92
C GLN A 210 -25.61 -13.62 2.51
N THR A 211 -26.58 -13.20 3.31
CA THR A 211 -27.35 -11.97 3.08
C THR A 211 -26.43 -10.75 3.06
N THR A 212 -25.54 -10.62 4.05
CA THR A 212 -24.58 -9.50 4.09
C THR A 212 -23.57 -9.56 2.93
N VAL A 213 -23.16 -10.75 2.49
CA VAL A 213 -22.33 -10.90 1.27
C VAL A 213 -23.09 -10.43 0.03
N ASP A 214 -24.37 -10.75 -0.11
CA ASP A 214 -25.20 -10.32 -1.24
C ASP A 214 -25.38 -8.80 -1.26
N GLU A 215 -25.61 -8.19 -0.09
CA GLU A 215 -25.70 -6.74 0.08
C GLU A 215 -24.39 -6.05 -0.34
N TRP A 216 -23.25 -6.56 0.14
CA TRP A 216 -21.94 -6.09 -0.30
C TRP A 216 -21.75 -6.26 -1.81
N ALA A 217 -22.06 -7.44 -2.36
CA ALA A 217 -21.96 -7.72 -3.80
C ALA A 217 -22.79 -6.74 -4.64
N ALA A 218 -24.00 -6.39 -4.18
CA ALA A 218 -24.87 -5.41 -4.83
C ALA A 218 -24.29 -3.98 -4.82
N MET A 219 -23.41 -3.66 -3.87
CA MET A 219 -22.64 -2.40 -3.87
C MET A 219 -21.45 -2.43 -4.84
N GLY A 220 -21.08 -3.60 -5.34
CA GLY A 220 -20.02 -3.79 -6.33
C GLY A 220 -18.63 -4.01 -5.75
N ILE A 221 -18.48 -4.45 -4.50
CA ILE A 221 -17.17 -4.82 -3.93
C ILE A 221 -16.46 -5.92 -4.74
N ASN A 222 -15.14 -6.07 -4.52
CA ASN A 222 -14.33 -7.11 -5.16
C ASN A 222 -14.09 -8.34 -4.28
N GLY A 223 -14.36 -8.25 -2.98
CA GLY A 223 -14.19 -9.38 -2.06
C GLY A 223 -14.69 -9.14 -0.65
N ILE A 224 -14.64 -10.17 0.19
CA ILE A 224 -15.06 -10.11 1.58
C ILE A 224 -13.85 -10.36 2.49
N LEU A 225 -13.69 -9.53 3.52
CA LEU A 225 -12.84 -9.83 4.67
C LEU A 225 -13.67 -10.62 5.68
N TRP A 226 -13.34 -11.88 5.88
CA TRP A 226 -13.81 -12.71 6.98
C TRP A 226 -12.90 -12.51 8.19
N ASP A 227 -13.38 -11.76 9.17
CA ASP A 227 -12.66 -11.59 10.44
C ASP A 227 -12.96 -12.73 11.41
N ASP A 228 -12.10 -12.89 12.43
CA ASP A 228 -12.21 -13.91 13.47
C ASP A 228 -12.40 -15.33 12.89
N ALA A 229 -11.72 -15.63 11.79
CA ALA A 229 -11.89 -16.87 11.03
C ALA A 229 -11.11 -18.07 11.60
N GLY A 230 -10.38 -17.88 12.69
CA GLY A 230 -9.53 -18.89 13.33
C GLY A 230 -10.30 -19.94 14.14
N TYR A 231 -9.64 -21.05 14.45
CA TYR A 231 -10.24 -22.12 15.27
C TYR A 231 -10.40 -21.70 16.73
N ASP A 232 -9.62 -20.72 17.18
CA ASP A 232 -9.75 -20.07 18.47
C ASP A 232 -11.08 -19.32 18.66
N TYR A 233 -11.77 -18.99 17.57
CA TYR A 233 -13.12 -18.41 17.58
C TYR A 233 -14.23 -19.45 17.34
N ASN A 234 -13.92 -20.74 17.55
CA ASN A 234 -14.80 -21.89 17.28
C ASN A 234 -15.28 -21.98 15.82
N VAL A 235 -14.58 -21.35 14.88
CA VAL A 235 -14.89 -21.48 13.45
C VAL A 235 -14.42 -22.85 12.97
N SER A 236 -15.34 -23.65 12.43
CA SER A 236 -14.96 -24.94 11.83
C SER A 236 -14.44 -24.77 10.39
N ARG A 237 -13.63 -25.72 9.91
CA ARG A 237 -13.27 -25.81 8.48
C ARG A 237 -14.49 -25.84 7.57
N SER A 238 -15.57 -26.49 8.00
CA SER A 238 -16.84 -26.51 7.25
C SER A 238 -17.41 -25.10 7.09
N ARG A 239 -17.49 -24.31 8.18
CA ARG A 239 -17.97 -22.92 8.15
C ARG A 239 -17.11 -22.02 7.27
N GLN A 240 -15.78 -22.14 7.36
CA GLN A 240 -14.83 -21.44 6.47
C GLN A 240 -15.12 -21.80 5.00
N ASN A 241 -15.15 -23.08 4.67
CA ASN A 241 -15.32 -23.56 3.30
C ASN A 241 -16.70 -23.22 2.72
N THR A 242 -17.76 -23.23 3.53
CA THR A 242 -19.09 -22.79 3.12
C THR A 242 -19.06 -21.34 2.67
N MET A 243 -18.46 -20.44 3.46
CA MET A 243 -18.44 -19.02 3.12
C MET A 243 -17.44 -18.67 2.02
N ILE A 244 -16.30 -19.36 1.95
CA ILE A 244 -15.36 -19.23 0.81
C ILE A 244 -16.05 -19.62 -0.50
N SER A 245 -16.70 -20.80 -0.52
CA SER A 245 -17.41 -21.28 -1.72
C SER A 245 -18.53 -20.32 -2.13
N TYR A 246 -19.23 -19.74 -1.15
CA TYR A 246 -20.28 -18.76 -1.42
C TYR A 246 -19.71 -17.51 -2.09
N CYS A 247 -18.67 -16.90 -1.53
CA CYS A 247 -18.00 -15.73 -2.14
C CYS A 247 -17.51 -16.04 -3.56
N HIS A 248 -16.83 -17.18 -3.76
CA HIS A 248 -16.33 -17.57 -5.08
C HIS A 248 -17.45 -17.80 -6.09
N SER A 249 -18.62 -18.32 -5.67
CA SER A 249 -19.79 -18.47 -6.54
C SER A 249 -20.34 -17.13 -7.08
N LEU A 250 -20.05 -16.03 -6.37
CA LEU A 250 -20.39 -14.66 -6.75
C LEU A 250 -19.21 -13.94 -7.45
N ASN A 251 -18.13 -14.65 -7.79
CA ASN A 251 -16.88 -14.11 -8.32
C ASN A 251 -16.21 -13.08 -7.38
N LEU A 252 -16.47 -13.19 -6.08
CA LEU A 252 -15.82 -12.36 -5.06
C LEU A 252 -14.55 -13.04 -4.55
N ARG A 253 -13.51 -12.23 -4.30
CA ARG A 253 -12.30 -12.68 -3.59
C ARG A 253 -12.58 -12.86 -2.10
N VAL A 254 -11.76 -13.63 -1.44
CA VAL A 254 -11.77 -13.80 0.00
C VAL A 254 -10.49 -13.25 0.62
N MET A 255 -10.64 -12.51 1.70
CA MET A 255 -9.58 -12.14 2.63
C MET A 255 -9.89 -12.80 3.98
N MET A 256 -8.98 -13.61 4.52
CA MET A 256 -9.17 -14.27 5.82
C MET A 256 -8.28 -13.61 6.87
N ASN A 257 -8.85 -13.25 8.02
CA ASN A 257 -8.10 -12.88 9.21
C ASN A 257 -8.26 -13.97 10.28
N ALA A 258 -7.14 -14.43 10.83
CA ALA A 258 -7.13 -15.37 11.94
C ALA A 258 -5.88 -15.17 12.79
N TRP A 259 -5.94 -15.53 14.07
CA TRP A 259 -4.82 -15.42 14.98
C TRP A 259 -3.68 -16.39 14.65
N ASN A 260 -4.00 -17.61 14.25
CA ASN A 260 -3.04 -18.57 13.73
C ASN A 260 -3.22 -18.74 12.21
N PRO A 261 -2.21 -18.41 11.39
CA PRO A 261 -2.28 -18.55 9.93
C PRO A 261 -2.70 -19.96 9.45
N ASP A 262 -2.25 -21.00 10.16
CA ASP A 262 -2.54 -22.40 9.80
C ASP A 262 -4.03 -22.73 9.89
N ASP A 263 -4.80 -22.03 10.74
CA ASP A 263 -6.23 -22.31 10.92
C ASP A 263 -7.04 -22.03 9.66
N VAL A 264 -6.53 -21.18 8.76
CA VAL A 264 -7.20 -20.82 7.50
C VAL A 264 -6.40 -21.27 6.28
N MET A 265 -5.07 -21.20 6.29
CA MET A 265 -4.19 -21.52 5.16
C MET A 265 -3.64 -22.95 5.14
N SER A 266 -3.95 -23.78 6.13
CA SER A 266 -3.56 -25.19 6.15
C SER A 266 -4.77 -26.13 6.19
N GLY A 267 -4.52 -27.44 6.09
CA GLY A 267 -5.57 -28.46 6.17
C GLY A 267 -6.19 -28.83 4.83
N SER A 268 -7.09 -29.82 4.86
CA SER A 268 -7.72 -30.36 3.65
C SER A 268 -9.21 -30.65 3.87
N PRO A 269 -10.11 -30.24 2.94
CA PRO A 269 -9.82 -29.35 1.82
C PRO A 269 -9.72 -27.89 2.27
N MET A 270 -8.65 -27.19 1.88
CA MET A 270 -8.59 -25.72 1.93
C MET A 270 -9.09 -25.18 0.58
N LEU A 271 -10.10 -24.31 0.60
CA LEU A 271 -10.74 -23.79 -0.61
C LEU A 271 -10.29 -22.39 -1.01
N LEU A 272 -9.32 -21.79 -0.32
CA LEU A 272 -8.73 -20.51 -0.73
C LEU A 272 -8.03 -20.66 -2.09
N GLY A 273 -8.31 -19.74 -3.01
CA GLY A 273 -7.71 -19.65 -4.33
C GLY A 273 -6.47 -18.76 -4.37
N SER A 274 -5.79 -18.71 -5.51
CA SER A 274 -4.59 -17.88 -5.71
C SER A 274 -4.85 -16.38 -5.69
N ASP A 275 -6.10 -15.95 -5.88
CA ASP A 275 -6.52 -14.55 -5.82
C ASP A 275 -6.98 -14.10 -4.43
N ASP A 276 -7.08 -15.05 -3.49
CA ASP A 276 -7.45 -14.79 -2.11
C ASP A 276 -6.26 -14.28 -1.30
N ILE A 277 -6.59 -13.76 -0.12
CA ILE A 277 -5.70 -12.96 0.70
C ILE A 277 -5.74 -13.48 2.14
N TYR A 278 -4.58 -13.49 2.80
CA TYR A 278 -4.52 -13.62 4.25
C TYR A 278 -4.12 -12.29 4.88
N LEU A 279 -4.92 -11.84 5.85
CA LEU A 279 -4.69 -10.64 6.65
C LEU A 279 -4.05 -11.05 7.98
N LEU A 280 -2.79 -10.66 8.16
CA LEU A 280 -2.01 -10.99 9.35
C LEU A 280 -2.09 -9.87 10.38
N GLU A 281 -2.86 -10.10 11.45
CA GLU A 281 -2.94 -9.20 12.60
C GLU A 281 -2.59 -9.89 13.93
N SER A 282 -2.05 -9.20 14.92
CA SER A 282 -1.11 -8.09 14.71
C SER A 282 0.21 -8.59 14.11
N TYR A 283 0.95 -7.75 13.39
CA TYR A 283 2.26 -8.12 12.85
C TYR A 283 3.34 -8.10 13.95
N LEU A 284 4.14 -7.03 14.05
CA LEU A 284 5.22 -6.94 15.03
C LEU A 284 4.79 -6.26 16.34
N ILE A 285 3.77 -5.41 16.30
CA ILE A 285 3.30 -4.63 17.46
C ILE A 285 1.89 -5.08 17.81
N SER A 286 1.65 -5.49 19.06
CA SER A 286 0.34 -5.86 19.58
C SER A 286 0.11 -5.17 20.92
N ASN A 287 -1.08 -4.62 21.15
CA ASN A 287 -1.43 -3.90 22.39
C ASN A 287 -0.39 -2.85 22.80
N GLY A 288 0.12 -2.09 21.83
CA GLY A 288 1.15 -1.06 22.04
C GLY A 288 2.57 -1.58 22.34
N ASN A 289 2.77 -2.90 22.35
CA ASN A 289 4.04 -3.52 22.69
C ASN A 289 4.63 -4.28 21.49
N TYR A 290 5.97 -4.28 21.39
CA TYR A 290 6.66 -5.14 20.44
C TYR A 290 6.55 -6.60 20.87
N GLN A 291 6.15 -7.46 19.94
CA GLN A 291 6.26 -8.91 20.13
C GLN A 291 7.74 -9.32 20.09
N SER A 292 8.04 -10.51 20.63
CA SER A 292 9.39 -11.05 20.45
C SER A 292 9.67 -11.31 18.97
N LEU A 293 10.88 -10.99 18.50
CA LEU A 293 11.26 -11.21 17.11
C LEU A 293 11.15 -12.69 16.72
N ALA A 294 11.41 -13.61 17.65
CA ALA A 294 11.24 -15.04 17.42
C ALA A 294 9.78 -15.41 17.17
N ALA A 295 8.85 -14.98 18.04
CA ALA A 295 7.43 -15.29 17.89
C ALA A 295 6.84 -14.64 16.62
N TRP A 296 7.17 -13.37 16.38
CA TRP A 296 6.79 -12.67 15.15
C TRP A 296 7.30 -13.39 13.91
N LYS A 297 8.58 -13.80 13.88
CA LYS A 297 9.16 -14.48 12.73
C LYS A 297 8.47 -15.82 12.47
N ILE A 298 8.21 -16.62 13.52
CA ILE A 298 7.49 -17.89 13.40
C ILE A 298 6.12 -17.66 12.76
N LYS A 299 5.37 -16.65 13.22
CA LYS A 299 4.05 -16.33 12.65
C LYS A 299 4.16 -15.86 11.19
N ALA A 300 5.11 -14.98 10.88
CA ALA A 300 5.32 -14.45 9.55
C ALA A 300 5.77 -15.51 8.54
N ASP A 301 6.62 -16.46 8.96
CA ASP A 301 7.11 -17.55 8.11
C ASP A 301 5.96 -18.46 7.64
N LYS A 302 4.93 -18.70 8.47
CA LYS A 302 3.73 -19.46 8.09
C LYS A 302 2.93 -18.81 6.96
N CYS A 303 3.04 -17.50 6.78
CA CYS A 303 2.36 -16.81 5.69
C CYS A 303 3.18 -16.83 4.39
N LEU A 304 4.44 -17.29 4.43
CA LEU A 304 5.34 -17.33 3.27
C LEU A 304 5.49 -18.73 2.66
N SER A 305 5.00 -19.76 3.36
CA SER A 305 5.03 -21.17 2.94
C SER A 305 3.84 -21.53 2.08
#